data_AF-A0A3D2C8E4-F1
#
_entry.id   AF-A0A3D2C8E4-F1
#
_cell.length_a   1.000
_cell.length_b   1.000
_cell.length_c   1.000
_cell.angle_alpha   90.00
_cell.angle_beta   90.00
_cell.angle_gamma   90.00
#
_symmetry.space_group_name_H-M   'P 1'
#
loop_
_entity.id
_entity.type
_entity.pdbx_description
1 polymer ?
#
loop_
_entity_poly.entity_id
_entity_poly.type
_entity_poly.pdbx_seq_one_letter_code
_entity_poly.pdbx_strand_id
1 'polypeptide(L)'
;RDAMIPVLAAYLVEAVPPAETVSRMRAWAGEARLRYEPVRDLVEAGGGLQEGALQDDLLKDVLESGARLIRFAITTWDPAAPRRITAGDLQRFADLHGEAIVSLEKAIYIFDSLMVSAVMADIARASEGLASEAQELASRAPDMEAAELLARLDKLARTMAELAQKTSKLNDGSLQEYLNGRLDDTKNLMDQIRKAVSEGRMDDAREMLAQLAEQVQQMAEGINDRMAAGQSGEDQLGEAAQQAMDELKQLEQDQRALADELEQKRQEMGQEFSEQLELWNQLDALAKEGAERGRLAVEATGDGRGWRAESVRRLEILNERTGGIEDAVRARDLDRTGERVREAVRPAESARRTVLMERTRSRMDDRLPDGLDAAEGHAGRVREVLGEMLAVLDQLEDRQQRDDPRMQQAAQDMAAQQQELQERQQQLQKDVQSVERALPTGDGQATEAMQRAGEAMERAGGSLEGGEAMAGEGHQREAAERISEARQRLEQQMQQMQQMQQARGEMQGEQQGDGNEGEDGDAQADRDPGSIDIPAPEDFQTPEEYRRALLEGMSGDVPEEYRAMKQQYFEELVRQ
;
A
#
# COMPACT_ATOMS: atom_id res chain seq x y z
N ARG A 1 3.41 8.96 -9.81
CA ARG A 1 4.84 8.64 -9.61
C ARG A 1 5.68 9.91 -9.43
N ASP A 2 5.85 10.74 -10.45
CA ASP A 2 6.82 11.84 -10.43
C ASP A 2 6.52 12.93 -9.38
N ALA A 3 5.25 13.13 -9.02
CA ALA A 3 4.86 14.00 -7.91
C ALA A 3 5.24 13.45 -6.51
N MET A 4 5.41 12.13 -6.37
CA MET A 4 5.70 11.47 -5.09
C MET A 4 7.19 11.29 -4.83
N ILE A 5 8.01 11.11 -5.89
CA ILE A 5 9.46 10.91 -5.77
C ILE A 5 10.14 12.04 -4.97
N PRO A 6 9.86 13.34 -5.20
CA PRO A 6 10.46 14.41 -4.40
C PRO A 6 10.08 14.34 -2.92
N VAL A 7 8.86 13.88 -2.60
CA VAL A 7 8.40 13.71 -1.21
C VAL A 7 9.19 12.61 -0.53
N LEU A 8 9.31 11.44 -1.18
CA LEU A 8 10.07 10.30 -0.68
C LEU A 8 11.54 10.66 -0.50
N ALA A 9 12.16 11.28 -1.51
CA ALA A 9 13.55 11.68 -1.46
C ALA A 9 13.84 12.62 -0.28
N ALA A 10 12.95 13.57 0.00
CA ALA A 10 13.08 14.46 1.15
C ALA A 10 13.02 13.69 2.48
N TYR A 11 12.09 12.74 2.63
CA TYR A 11 11.97 11.94 3.86
C TYR A 11 13.14 10.99 4.08
N LEU A 12 13.74 10.44 3.03
CA LEU A 12 14.89 9.52 3.16
C LEU A 12 16.19 10.22 3.59
N VAL A 13 16.36 11.50 3.28
CA VAL A 13 17.57 12.27 3.65
C VAL A 13 17.41 13.06 4.95
N GLU A 14 16.19 13.16 5.47
CA GLU A 14 15.89 13.91 6.68
C GLU A 14 16.31 13.15 7.94
N ALA A 15 16.75 13.91 8.95
CA ALA A 15 16.91 13.36 10.29
C ALA A 15 15.53 12.99 10.86
N VAL A 16 15.47 11.98 11.73
CA VAL A 16 14.25 11.55 12.40
C VAL A 16 14.44 11.66 13.92
N PRO A 17 13.80 12.63 14.60
CA PRO A 17 12.97 13.71 14.05
C PRO A 17 13.81 14.77 13.29
N PRO A 18 13.19 15.53 12.37
CA PRO A 18 13.89 16.50 11.52
C PRO A 18 14.34 17.75 12.29
N ALA A 19 13.79 17.97 13.49
CA ALA A 19 14.26 19.02 14.37
C ALA A 19 14.04 18.71 15.87
N GLU A 20 14.91 19.26 16.71
CA GLU A 20 14.85 19.11 18.17
C GLU A 20 13.98 20.17 18.87
N THR A 21 13.56 21.21 18.14
CA THR A 21 12.82 22.35 18.73
C THR A 21 11.39 22.44 18.21
N VAL A 22 10.48 22.84 19.10
CA VAL A 22 9.05 23.07 18.81
C VAL A 22 8.85 23.97 17.59
N SER A 23 9.55 25.11 17.52
CA SER A 23 9.40 26.06 16.41
C SER A 23 9.84 25.47 15.07
N ARG A 24 10.92 24.67 15.05
CA ARG A 24 11.41 24.04 13.82
C ARG A 24 10.54 22.86 13.39
N MET A 25 10.03 22.06 14.32
CA MET A 25 9.08 20.99 13.99
C MET A 25 7.79 21.52 13.38
N ARG A 26 7.31 22.67 13.86
CA ARG A 26 6.15 23.35 13.26
C ARG A 26 6.45 23.87 11.85
N ALA A 27 7.63 24.44 11.64
CA ALA A 27 8.06 24.87 10.31
C ALA A 27 8.14 23.66 9.35
N TRP A 28 8.76 22.57 9.81
CA TRP A 28 8.81 21.30 9.08
C TRP A 28 7.41 20.78 8.73
N ALA A 29 6.45 20.77 9.66
CA ALA A 29 5.09 20.30 9.36
C ALA A 29 4.40 21.16 8.29
N GLY A 30 4.71 22.47 8.25
CA GLY A 30 4.26 23.37 7.18
C GLY A 30 4.90 23.05 5.83
N GLU A 31 6.21 22.81 5.80
CA GLU A 31 6.95 22.41 4.59
C GLU A 31 6.51 21.03 4.09
N ALA A 32 6.33 20.06 5.00
CA ALA A 32 5.83 18.73 4.69
C ALA A 32 4.47 18.79 4.01
N ARG A 33 3.54 19.63 4.47
CA ARG A 33 2.25 19.84 3.76
C ARG A 33 2.44 20.29 2.32
N LEU A 34 3.33 21.26 2.08
CA LEU A 34 3.58 21.77 0.73
C LEU A 34 4.15 20.69 -0.20
N ARG A 35 4.89 19.71 0.33
CA ARG A 35 5.40 18.60 -0.47
C ARG A 35 4.30 17.69 -1.01
N TYR A 36 3.18 17.54 -0.30
CA TYR A 36 2.05 16.72 -0.74
C TYR A 36 1.07 17.47 -1.66
N GLU A 37 1.18 18.80 -1.83
CA GLU A 37 0.26 19.57 -2.69
C GLU A 37 0.22 19.05 -4.13
N PRO A 38 1.36 18.75 -4.81
CA PRO A 38 1.31 18.20 -6.16
C PRO A 38 0.56 16.86 -6.26
N VAL A 39 0.64 16.03 -5.22
CA VAL A 39 -0.09 14.75 -5.16
C VAL A 39 -1.58 15.00 -4.96
N ARG A 40 -1.93 15.96 -4.10
CA ARG A 40 -3.32 16.36 -3.84
C ARG A 40 -3.97 16.99 -5.07
N ASP A 41 -3.27 17.89 -5.75
CA ASP A 41 -3.73 18.53 -6.98
C ASP A 41 -4.09 17.50 -8.06
N LEU A 42 -3.33 16.40 -8.16
CA LEU A 42 -3.62 15.30 -9.09
C LEU A 42 -4.91 14.54 -8.74
N VAL A 43 -5.16 14.32 -7.45
CA VAL A 43 -6.39 13.67 -6.96
C VAL A 43 -7.59 14.61 -7.16
N GLU A 44 -7.47 15.88 -6.80
CA GLU A 44 -8.54 16.88 -6.90
C GLU A 44 -8.88 17.26 -8.35
N ALA A 45 -7.89 17.29 -9.25
CA ALA A 45 -8.12 17.47 -10.68
C ALA A 45 -8.85 16.27 -11.32
N GLY A 46 -9.13 15.22 -10.54
CA GLY A 46 -9.82 14.01 -10.96
C GLY A 46 -9.08 13.31 -12.08
N GLY A 47 -7.74 13.19 -11.96
CA GLY A 47 -6.77 12.87 -13.03
C GLY A 47 -7.01 11.58 -13.84
N GLY A 48 -8.17 11.45 -14.48
CA GLY A 48 -8.60 10.31 -15.27
C GLY A 48 -8.87 9.03 -14.48
N LEU A 49 -8.70 9.01 -13.16
CA LEU A 49 -8.85 7.80 -12.35
C LEU A 49 -10.32 7.56 -12.02
N GLN A 50 -10.83 6.36 -12.31
CA GLN A 50 -12.13 5.94 -11.84
C GLN A 50 -12.10 5.79 -10.32
N GLU A 51 -13.14 6.29 -9.64
CA GLU A 51 -13.30 6.14 -8.20
C GLU A 51 -13.30 4.64 -7.84
N GLY A 52 -12.41 4.24 -6.93
CA GLY A 52 -12.21 2.83 -6.54
C GLY A 52 -11.28 2.03 -7.47
N ALA A 53 -10.60 2.68 -8.42
CA ALA A 53 -9.47 2.07 -9.11
C ALA A 53 -8.25 1.99 -8.19
N LEU A 54 -7.41 0.96 -8.36
CA LEU A 54 -6.19 0.73 -7.57
C LEU A 54 -5.33 1.99 -7.41
N GLN A 55 -5.22 2.80 -8.46
CA GLN A 55 -4.42 4.02 -8.46
C GLN A 55 -4.99 5.11 -7.52
N ASP A 56 -6.32 5.22 -7.41
CA ASP A 56 -7.00 6.18 -6.53
C ASP A 56 -6.80 5.80 -5.06
N ASP A 57 -6.96 4.51 -4.75
CA ASP A 57 -6.74 3.98 -3.39
C ASP A 57 -5.29 4.18 -2.93
N LEU A 58 -4.31 3.91 -3.79
CA LEU A 58 -2.89 4.14 -3.47
C LEU A 58 -2.59 5.62 -3.19
N LEU A 59 -3.19 6.54 -3.95
CA LEU A 59 -3.00 7.96 -3.72
C LEU A 59 -3.67 8.43 -2.42
N LYS A 60 -4.86 7.90 -2.10
CA LYS A 60 -5.55 8.17 -0.84
C LYS A 60 -4.74 7.69 0.36
N ASP A 61 -4.15 6.49 0.29
CA ASP A 61 -3.29 5.94 1.34
C ASP A 61 -2.04 6.81 1.58
N VAL A 62 -1.41 7.28 0.50
CA VAL A 62 -0.26 8.20 0.56
C VAL A 62 -0.65 9.52 1.21
N LEU A 63 -1.79 10.09 0.83
CA LEU A 63 -2.26 11.35 1.40
C LEU A 63 -2.65 11.20 2.88
N GLU A 64 -3.30 10.09 3.27
CA GLU A 64 -3.72 9.88 4.66
C GLU A 64 -2.56 9.52 5.59
N SER A 65 -1.58 8.74 5.13
CA SER A 65 -0.34 8.49 5.90
C SER A 65 0.45 9.79 6.13
N GLY A 66 0.64 10.60 5.09
CA GLY A 66 1.24 11.92 5.19
C GLY A 66 0.46 12.86 6.12
N ALA A 67 -0.87 12.88 6.00
CA ALA A 67 -1.74 13.70 6.84
C ALA A 67 -1.64 13.30 8.33
N ARG A 68 -1.63 12.00 8.66
CA ARG A 68 -1.43 11.51 10.04
C ARG A 68 -0.12 11.98 10.65
N LEU A 69 0.99 11.81 9.92
CA LEU A 69 2.31 12.25 10.35
C LEU A 69 2.33 13.78 10.63
N ILE A 70 1.76 14.56 9.72
CA ILE A 70 1.69 16.02 9.82
C ILE A 70 0.80 16.45 11.00
N ARG A 71 -0.38 15.85 11.16
CA ARG A 71 -1.28 16.10 12.30
C ARG A 71 -0.56 15.83 13.60
N PHE A 72 0.08 14.66 13.73
CA PHE A 72 0.83 14.29 14.92
C PHE A 72 1.96 15.27 15.25
N ALA A 73 2.69 15.74 14.25
CA ALA A 73 3.76 16.72 14.46
C ALA A 73 3.20 18.07 14.96
N ILE A 74 2.08 18.52 14.40
CA ILE A 74 1.43 19.77 14.81
C ILE A 74 0.83 19.66 16.20
N THR A 75 0.22 18.52 16.53
CA THR A 75 -0.36 18.31 17.86
C THR A 75 0.73 18.08 18.90
N THR A 76 1.81 17.38 18.61
CA THR A 76 2.85 17.07 19.60
C THR A 76 3.78 18.27 19.88
N TRP A 77 4.18 19.00 18.84
CA TRP A 77 5.05 20.18 18.96
C TRP A 77 4.25 21.50 18.91
N ASP A 78 3.15 21.56 19.65
CA ASP A 78 2.40 22.81 19.85
C ASP A 78 3.03 23.64 20.98
N PRO A 79 3.49 24.88 20.73
CA PRO A 79 4.06 25.75 21.77
C PRO A 79 3.06 26.15 22.86
N ALA A 80 1.76 26.04 22.60
CA ALA A 80 0.71 26.27 23.60
C ALA A 80 0.46 25.03 24.48
N ALA A 81 1.05 23.88 24.16
CA ALA A 81 0.89 22.66 24.92
C ALA A 81 1.68 22.73 26.24
N PRO A 82 1.05 22.46 27.39
CA PRO A 82 1.75 22.44 28.67
C PRO A 82 2.63 21.20 28.88
N ARG A 83 2.62 20.23 27.94
CA ARG A 83 3.37 18.97 28.07
C ARG A 83 4.78 19.10 27.51
N ARG A 84 5.72 18.39 28.14
CA ARG A 84 7.07 18.19 27.59
C ARG A 84 7.03 17.03 26.59
N ILE A 85 7.77 17.19 25.50
CA ILE A 85 7.99 16.12 24.52
C ILE A 85 8.71 14.96 25.23
N THR A 86 8.19 13.76 25.05
CA THR A 86 8.70 12.54 25.67
C THR A 86 9.47 11.69 24.66
N ALA A 87 10.26 10.72 25.13
CA ALA A 87 10.90 9.74 24.24
C ALA A 87 9.87 8.94 23.41
N GLY A 88 8.70 8.63 24.01
CA GLY A 88 7.61 7.96 23.30
C GLY A 88 7.03 8.80 22.15
N ASP A 89 7.00 10.13 22.30
CA ASP A 89 6.55 11.03 21.22
C ASP A 89 7.53 11.03 20.04
N LEU A 90 8.82 10.95 20.33
CA LEU A 90 9.86 10.84 19.31
C LEU A 90 9.76 9.50 18.58
N GLN A 91 9.55 8.41 19.31
CA GLN A 91 9.34 7.10 18.73
C GLN A 91 8.08 7.09 17.84
N ARG A 92 6.95 7.59 18.34
CA ARG A 92 5.71 7.63 17.56
C ARG A 92 5.84 8.48 16.30
N PHE A 93 6.60 9.58 16.35
CA PHE A 93 6.93 10.34 15.15
C PHE A 93 7.74 9.51 14.16
N ALA A 94 8.77 8.80 14.63
CA ALA A 94 9.59 7.93 13.79
C ALA A 94 8.76 6.81 13.14
N ASP A 95 7.83 6.21 13.90
CA ASP A 95 6.93 5.18 13.39
C ASP A 95 6.03 5.74 12.28
N LEU A 96 5.35 6.87 12.52
CA LEU A 96 4.50 7.53 11.51
C LEU A 96 5.29 8.01 10.28
N HIS A 97 6.54 8.43 10.48
CA HIS A 97 7.44 8.81 9.40
C HIS A 97 7.80 7.59 8.54
N GLY A 98 8.10 6.46 9.17
CA GLY A 98 8.29 5.17 8.50
C GLY A 98 7.05 4.74 7.73
N GLU A 99 5.86 4.81 8.34
CA GLU A 99 4.58 4.49 7.69
C GLU A 99 4.36 5.32 6.41
N ALA A 100 4.65 6.64 6.46
CA ALA A 100 4.52 7.52 5.30
C ALA A 100 5.54 7.18 4.19
N ILE A 101 6.79 6.83 4.55
CA ILE A 101 7.80 6.34 3.60
C ILE A 101 7.30 5.07 2.91
N VAL A 102 6.87 4.07 3.68
CA VAL A 102 6.40 2.78 3.14
C VAL A 102 5.21 2.99 2.20
N SER A 103 4.28 3.87 2.55
CA SER A 103 3.13 4.20 1.69
C SER A 103 3.58 4.84 0.36
N LEU A 104 4.52 5.79 0.41
CA LEU A 104 5.11 6.41 -0.78
C LEU A 104 5.88 5.40 -1.64
N GLU A 105 6.72 4.56 -1.03
CA GLU A 105 7.50 3.52 -1.71
C GLU A 105 6.59 2.52 -2.41
N LYS A 106 5.59 2.00 -1.71
CA LYS A 106 4.59 1.08 -2.26
C LYS A 106 3.89 1.71 -3.46
N ALA A 107 3.37 2.92 -3.32
CA ALA A 107 2.68 3.59 -4.42
C ALA A 107 3.62 3.85 -5.61
N ILE A 108 4.83 4.37 -5.38
CA ILE A 108 5.84 4.62 -6.42
C ILE A 108 6.20 3.32 -7.14
N TYR A 109 6.50 2.26 -6.39
CA TYR A 109 6.84 0.95 -6.94
C TYR A 109 5.71 0.40 -7.82
N ILE A 110 4.46 0.45 -7.35
CA ILE A 110 3.32 -0.04 -8.11
C ILE A 110 3.15 0.77 -9.40
N PHE A 111 3.22 2.10 -9.33
CA PHE A 111 3.14 2.93 -10.54
C PHE A 111 4.30 2.66 -11.51
N ASP A 112 5.53 2.47 -11.00
CA ASP A 112 6.69 2.15 -11.83
C ASP A 112 6.53 0.77 -12.50
N SER A 113 6.09 -0.24 -11.75
CA SER A 113 5.79 -1.58 -12.26
C SER A 113 4.73 -1.56 -13.36
N LEU A 114 3.64 -0.80 -13.16
CA LEU A 114 2.60 -0.61 -14.16
C LEU A 114 3.14 0.07 -15.44
N MET A 115 3.98 1.10 -15.29
CA MET A 115 4.62 1.79 -16.42
C MET A 115 5.60 0.87 -17.17
N VAL A 116 6.48 0.18 -16.45
CA VAL A 116 7.44 -0.78 -17.04
C VAL A 116 6.68 -1.84 -17.79
N SER A 117 5.59 -2.36 -17.23
CA SER A 117 4.79 -3.33 -17.97
C SER A 117 4.17 -2.77 -19.24
N ALA A 118 3.65 -1.54 -19.21
CA ALA A 118 3.07 -0.93 -20.40
C ALA A 118 4.12 -0.85 -21.51
N VAL A 119 5.34 -0.45 -21.14
CA VAL A 119 6.48 -0.41 -22.06
C VAL A 119 6.87 -1.81 -22.55
N MET A 120 6.88 -2.83 -21.69
CA MET A 120 7.16 -4.22 -22.10
C MET A 120 6.12 -4.76 -23.08
N ALA A 121 4.85 -4.51 -22.82
CA ALA A 121 3.76 -4.89 -23.69
C ALA A 121 3.88 -4.23 -25.09
N ASP A 122 4.24 -2.96 -25.11
CA ASP A 122 4.50 -2.23 -26.35
C ASP A 122 5.70 -2.80 -27.11
N ILE A 123 6.77 -3.16 -26.40
CA ILE A 123 7.97 -3.77 -26.96
C ILE A 123 7.67 -5.15 -27.53
N ALA A 124 6.89 -5.98 -26.82
CA ALA A 124 6.48 -7.30 -27.30
C ALA A 124 5.66 -7.18 -28.59
N ARG A 125 4.63 -6.33 -28.60
CA ARG A 125 3.81 -6.07 -29.79
C ARG A 125 4.63 -5.53 -30.97
N ALA A 126 5.51 -4.57 -30.72
CA ALA A 126 6.37 -4.01 -31.75
C ALA A 126 7.37 -5.06 -32.28
N SER A 127 7.88 -5.94 -31.43
CA SER A 127 8.78 -7.03 -31.81
C SER A 127 8.07 -8.10 -32.66
N GLU A 128 6.84 -8.48 -32.30
CA GLU A 128 6.03 -9.40 -33.10
C GLU A 128 5.69 -8.80 -34.48
N GLY A 129 5.31 -7.52 -34.51
CA GLY A 129 5.09 -6.80 -35.77
C GLY A 129 6.35 -6.75 -36.64
N LEU A 130 7.51 -6.46 -36.05
CA LEU A 130 8.80 -6.45 -36.73
C LEU A 130 9.17 -7.83 -37.29
N ALA A 131 8.95 -8.90 -36.51
CA ALA A 131 9.20 -10.28 -36.93
C ALA A 131 8.32 -10.67 -38.12
N SER A 132 7.02 -10.34 -38.05
CA SER A 132 6.07 -10.58 -39.13
C SER A 132 6.47 -9.83 -40.41
N GLU A 133 6.84 -8.55 -40.32
CA GLU A 133 7.29 -7.76 -41.47
C GLU A 133 8.59 -8.30 -42.09
N ALA A 134 9.55 -8.71 -41.25
CA ALA A 134 10.80 -9.28 -41.71
C ALA A 134 10.59 -10.62 -42.43
N GLN A 135 9.70 -11.46 -41.91
CA GLN A 135 9.35 -12.74 -42.52
C GLN A 135 8.58 -12.56 -43.84
N GLU A 136 7.63 -11.62 -43.90
CA GLU A 136 6.95 -11.28 -45.15
C GLU A 136 7.95 -10.80 -46.20
N LEU A 137 8.87 -9.90 -45.82
CA LEU A 137 9.91 -9.40 -46.71
C LEU A 137 10.81 -10.52 -47.23
N ALA A 138 11.29 -11.40 -46.35
CA ALA A 138 12.14 -12.54 -46.74
C ALA A 138 11.41 -13.48 -47.71
N SER A 139 10.11 -13.73 -47.49
CA SER A 139 9.30 -14.61 -48.34
C SER A 139 9.05 -14.04 -49.75
N ARG A 140 8.95 -12.71 -49.87
CA ARG A 140 8.64 -12.01 -51.13
C ARG A 140 9.89 -11.52 -51.86
N ALA A 141 11.04 -11.48 -51.21
CA ALA A 141 12.33 -11.06 -51.78
C ALA A 141 12.74 -11.74 -53.10
N PRO A 142 12.35 -13.01 -53.40
CA PRO A 142 12.62 -13.62 -54.71
C PRO A 142 11.98 -12.88 -55.88
N ASP A 143 10.79 -12.29 -55.67
CA ASP A 143 9.98 -11.66 -56.71
C ASP A 143 10.14 -10.12 -56.77
N MET A 144 10.98 -9.56 -55.89
CA MET A 144 11.15 -8.12 -55.74
C MET A 144 12.35 -7.58 -56.51
N GLU A 145 12.17 -6.39 -57.09
CA GLU A 145 13.25 -5.60 -57.67
C GLU A 145 14.09 -4.91 -56.58
N ALA A 146 15.35 -4.60 -56.90
CA ALA A 146 16.31 -4.00 -55.97
C ALA A 146 15.78 -2.73 -55.28
N ALA A 147 15.10 -1.85 -56.03
CA ALA A 147 14.54 -0.62 -55.49
C ALA A 147 13.39 -0.86 -54.50
N GLU A 148 12.55 -1.87 -54.76
CA GLU A 148 11.43 -2.23 -53.87
C GLU A 148 11.95 -2.85 -52.57
N LEU A 149 12.97 -3.70 -52.67
CA LEU A 149 13.60 -4.36 -51.54
C LEU A 149 14.30 -3.36 -50.61
N LEU A 150 15.00 -2.36 -51.16
CA LEU A 150 15.58 -1.26 -50.39
C LEU A 150 14.50 -0.43 -49.68
N ALA A 151 13.40 -0.10 -50.35
CA ALA A 151 12.31 0.66 -49.75
C ALA A 151 11.64 -0.08 -48.58
N ARG A 152 11.50 -1.41 -48.67
CA ARG A 152 11.00 -2.25 -47.57
C ARG A 152 11.99 -2.38 -46.42
N LEU A 153 13.29 -2.52 -46.72
CA LEU A 153 14.35 -2.48 -45.70
C LEU A 153 14.35 -1.15 -44.93
N ASP A 154 14.12 -0.03 -45.61
CA ASP A 154 14.01 1.28 -44.96
C ASP A 154 12.77 1.43 -44.07
N LYS A 155 11.71 0.66 -44.35
CA LYS A 155 10.54 0.57 -43.46
C LYS A 155 10.92 -0.21 -42.19
N LEU A 156 11.54 -1.39 -42.34
CA LEU A 156 12.03 -2.20 -41.22
C LEU A 156 13.03 -1.44 -40.34
N ALA A 157 13.93 -0.67 -40.95
CA ALA A 157 14.89 0.13 -40.20
C ALA A 157 14.23 1.21 -39.34
N ARG A 158 13.08 1.77 -39.79
CA ARG A 158 12.31 2.76 -39.02
C ARG A 158 11.56 2.12 -37.86
N THR A 159 10.87 1.00 -38.09
CA THR A 159 10.18 0.27 -37.01
C THR A 159 11.16 -0.25 -35.96
N MET A 160 12.35 -0.66 -36.37
CA MET A 160 13.43 -1.04 -35.45
C MET A 160 13.97 0.16 -34.64
N ALA A 161 14.07 1.35 -35.25
CA ALA A 161 14.47 2.57 -34.53
C ALA A 161 13.42 3.00 -33.49
N GLU A 162 12.13 2.84 -33.82
CA GLU A 162 11.03 3.06 -32.86
C GLU A 162 11.10 2.06 -31.70
N LEU A 163 11.37 0.78 -31.99
CA LEU A 163 11.57 -0.25 -30.96
C LEU A 163 12.73 0.13 -30.04
N ALA A 164 13.89 0.53 -30.59
CA ALA A 164 15.04 0.99 -29.82
C ALA A 164 14.73 2.18 -28.90
N GLN A 165 13.94 3.14 -29.39
CA GLN A 165 13.51 4.30 -28.60
C GLN A 165 12.54 3.91 -27.46
N LYS A 166 11.68 2.91 -27.69
CA LYS A 166 10.81 2.37 -26.62
C LYS A 166 11.63 1.60 -25.59
N THR A 167 12.61 0.81 -26.03
CA THR A 167 13.53 0.07 -25.17
C THR A 167 14.40 0.99 -24.32
N SER A 168 14.80 2.17 -24.80
CA SER A 168 15.59 3.11 -24.00
C SER A 168 14.83 3.72 -22.82
N LYS A 169 13.50 3.55 -22.75
CA LYS A 169 12.66 3.96 -21.63
C LYS A 169 12.53 2.88 -20.56
N LEU A 170 13.06 1.68 -20.79
CA LEU A 170 13.13 0.65 -19.77
C LEU A 170 14.26 0.97 -18.79
N ASN A 171 13.96 0.88 -17.49
CA ASN A 171 14.96 0.97 -16.42
C ASN A 171 15.61 -0.39 -16.11
N ASP A 172 15.23 -1.48 -16.79
CA ASP A 172 15.83 -2.81 -16.62
C ASP A 172 17.07 -2.94 -17.50
N GLY A 173 18.25 -2.74 -16.88
CA GLY A 173 19.54 -2.82 -17.56
C GLY A 173 19.80 -4.16 -18.25
N SER A 174 19.26 -5.28 -17.74
CA SER A 174 19.53 -6.62 -18.27
C SER A 174 18.73 -6.93 -19.54
N LEU A 175 17.47 -6.45 -19.61
CA LEU A 175 16.68 -6.57 -20.82
C LEU A 175 17.06 -5.50 -21.83
N GLN A 176 17.33 -4.28 -21.38
CA GLN A 176 17.79 -3.20 -22.23
C GLN A 176 19.10 -3.56 -22.92
N GLU A 177 20.09 -4.11 -22.20
CA GLU A 177 21.36 -4.56 -22.79
C GLU A 177 21.17 -5.70 -23.79
N TYR A 178 20.33 -6.70 -23.46
CA TYR A 178 19.98 -7.79 -24.37
C TYR A 178 19.34 -7.27 -25.67
N LEU A 179 18.35 -6.38 -25.55
CA LEU A 179 17.63 -5.81 -26.69
C LEU A 179 18.51 -4.90 -27.53
N ASN A 180 19.30 -4.02 -26.90
CA ASN A 180 20.24 -3.16 -27.62
C ASN A 180 21.27 -3.98 -28.41
N GLY A 181 21.80 -5.05 -27.83
CA GLY A 181 22.72 -5.96 -28.54
C GLY A 181 22.07 -6.59 -29.77
N ARG A 182 20.83 -7.10 -29.64
CA ARG A 182 20.09 -7.67 -30.77
C ARG A 182 19.71 -6.64 -31.84
N LEU A 183 19.38 -5.42 -31.43
CA LEU A 183 19.06 -4.31 -32.34
C LEU A 183 20.31 -3.85 -33.12
N ASP A 184 21.48 -3.85 -32.50
CA ASP A 184 22.74 -3.52 -33.18
C ASP A 184 23.15 -4.62 -34.17
N ASP A 185 23.00 -5.90 -33.81
CA ASP A 185 23.27 -7.02 -34.71
C ASP A 185 22.38 -6.99 -35.96
N THR A 186 21.08 -6.78 -35.77
CA THR A 186 20.10 -6.68 -36.86
C THR A 186 20.34 -5.45 -37.75
N LYS A 187 20.73 -4.32 -37.17
CA LYS A 187 21.16 -3.13 -37.92
C LYS A 187 22.36 -3.41 -38.82
N ASN A 188 23.39 -4.05 -38.27
CA ASN A 188 24.59 -4.42 -39.03
C ASN A 188 24.28 -5.35 -40.19
N LEU A 189 23.35 -6.30 -40.01
CA LEU A 189 22.90 -7.20 -41.06
C LEU A 189 22.12 -6.47 -42.16
N MET A 190 21.24 -5.52 -41.80
CA MET A 190 20.53 -4.68 -42.77
C MET A 190 21.49 -3.84 -43.64
N ASP A 191 22.56 -3.29 -43.06
CA ASP A 191 23.55 -2.54 -43.83
C ASP A 191 24.35 -3.43 -44.80
N GLN A 192 24.60 -4.70 -44.43
CA GLN A 192 25.19 -5.69 -45.33
C GLN A 192 24.25 -6.06 -46.47
N ILE A 193 22.96 -6.23 -46.19
CA ILE A 193 21.94 -6.49 -47.22
C ILE A 193 21.88 -5.31 -48.20
N ARG A 194 21.80 -4.07 -47.71
CA ARG A 194 21.82 -2.85 -48.55
C ARG A 194 23.03 -2.83 -49.48
N LYS A 195 24.21 -3.15 -48.95
CA LYS A 195 25.44 -3.22 -49.74
C LYS A 195 25.34 -4.29 -50.83
N ALA A 196 24.92 -5.50 -50.50
CA ALA A 196 24.76 -6.59 -51.48
C ALA A 196 23.77 -6.22 -52.59
N VAL A 197 22.65 -5.59 -52.26
CA VAL A 197 21.65 -5.09 -53.24
C VAL A 197 22.26 -4.03 -54.15
N SER A 198 23.01 -3.07 -53.59
CA SER A 198 23.66 -2.01 -54.38
C SER A 198 24.75 -2.54 -55.32
N GLU A 199 25.39 -3.65 -54.96
CA GLU A 199 26.40 -4.34 -55.75
C GLU A 199 25.80 -5.32 -56.77
N GLY A 200 24.46 -5.45 -56.82
CA GLY A 200 23.74 -6.38 -57.69
C GLY A 200 23.80 -7.85 -57.24
N ARG A 201 24.27 -8.13 -56.02
CA ARG A 201 24.34 -9.47 -55.42
C ARG A 201 23.01 -9.84 -54.76
N MET A 202 21.97 -9.99 -55.58
CA MET A 202 20.59 -10.20 -55.11
C MET A 202 20.39 -11.53 -54.39
N ASP A 203 21.12 -12.58 -54.80
CA ASP A 203 21.02 -13.89 -54.14
C ASP A 203 21.62 -13.86 -52.73
N ASP A 204 22.79 -13.25 -52.55
CA ASP A 204 23.39 -13.01 -51.23
C ASP A 204 22.48 -12.17 -50.33
N ALA A 205 21.85 -11.12 -50.90
CA ALA A 205 20.91 -10.26 -50.17
C ALA A 205 19.68 -11.03 -49.67
N ARG A 206 19.15 -11.97 -50.46
CA ARG A 206 18.02 -12.82 -50.08
C ARG A 206 18.38 -13.80 -48.96
N GLU A 207 19.57 -14.39 -49.02
CA GLU A 207 20.05 -15.27 -47.95
C GLU A 207 20.22 -14.50 -46.63
N MET A 208 20.83 -13.32 -46.68
CA MET A 208 20.96 -12.44 -45.51
C MET A 208 19.60 -11.94 -44.98
N LEU A 209 18.61 -11.72 -45.85
CA LEU A 209 17.23 -11.39 -45.43
C LEU A 209 16.55 -12.54 -44.68
N ALA A 210 16.76 -13.78 -45.10
CA ALA A 210 16.25 -14.94 -44.38
C ALA A 210 16.87 -15.05 -42.98
N GLN A 211 18.18 -14.80 -42.87
CA GLN A 211 18.88 -14.72 -41.58
C GLN A 211 18.36 -13.57 -40.71
N LEU A 212 18.06 -12.40 -41.30
CA LEU A 212 17.48 -11.27 -40.59
C LEU A 212 16.11 -11.63 -40.01
N ALA A 213 15.24 -12.25 -40.81
CA ALA A 213 13.93 -12.69 -40.35
C ALA A 213 14.03 -13.69 -39.18
N GLU A 214 14.96 -14.65 -39.26
CA GLU A 214 15.22 -15.60 -38.18
C GLU A 214 15.71 -14.92 -36.89
N GLN A 215 16.64 -13.97 -36.99
CA GLN A 215 17.18 -13.24 -35.84
C GLN A 215 16.11 -12.38 -35.14
N VAL A 216 15.27 -11.71 -35.92
CA VAL A 216 14.15 -10.90 -35.38
C VAL A 216 13.11 -11.79 -34.72
N GLN A 217 12.80 -12.96 -35.31
CA GLN A 217 11.89 -13.94 -34.71
C GLN A 217 12.43 -14.45 -33.36
N GLN A 218 13.69 -14.85 -33.28
CA GLN A 218 14.33 -15.27 -32.03
C GLN A 218 14.32 -14.17 -30.96
N MET A 219 14.46 -12.91 -31.38
CA MET A 219 14.36 -11.76 -30.47
C MET A 219 12.94 -11.62 -29.91
N ALA A 220 11.91 -11.73 -30.75
CA ALA A 220 10.51 -11.67 -30.32
C ALA A 220 10.16 -12.84 -29.37
N GLU A 221 10.59 -14.06 -29.69
CA GLU A 221 10.43 -15.24 -28.83
C GLU A 221 11.12 -15.07 -27.48
N GLY A 222 12.36 -14.56 -27.47
CA GLY A 222 13.10 -14.31 -26.23
C GLY A 222 12.45 -13.25 -25.33
N ILE A 223 11.75 -12.26 -25.88
CA ILE A 223 10.96 -11.29 -25.12
C ILE A 223 9.74 -11.98 -24.50
N ASN A 224 9.01 -12.78 -25.29
CA ASN A 224 7.84 -13.51 -24.83
C ASN A 224 8.18 -14.54 -23.74
N ASP A 225 9.30 -15.27 -23.88
CA ASP A 225 9.76 -16.23 -22.87
C ASP A 225 10.09 -15.58 -21.53
N ARG A 226 10.72 -14.39 -21.54
CA ARG A 226 11.01 -13.64 -20.31
C ARG A 226 9.74 -13.12 -19.64
N MET A 227 8.74 -12.71 -20.42
CA MET A 227 7.43 -12.34 -19.86
C MET A 227 6.74 -13.55 -19.23
N ALA A 228 6.77 -14.72 -19.89
CA ALA A 228 6.18 -15.96 -19.36
C ALA A 228 6.89 -16.46 -18.08
N ALA A 229 8.21 -16.30 -18.00
CA ALA A 229 8.97 -16.65 -16.81
C ALA A 229 8.61 -15.77 -15.60
N GLY A 230 8.36 -14.47 -15.82
CA GLY A 230 7.85 -13.56 -14.79
C GLY A 230 6.47 -14.00 -14.25
N GLN A 231 5.57 -14.38 -15.15
CA GLN A 231 4.23 -14.88 -14.78
C GLN A 231 4.28 -16.17 -13.95
N SER A 232 5.19 -17.09 -14.27
CA SER A 232 5.32 -18.36 -13.54
C SER A 232 5.76 -18.20 -12.08
N GLY A 233 6.58 -17.18 -11.78
CA GLY A 233 6.95 -16.84 -10.40
C GLY A 233 5.79 -16.23 -9.61
N GLU A 234 4.96 -15.42 -10.28
CA GLU A 234 3.73 -14.85 -9.72
C GLU A 234 2.69 -15.95 -9.42
N ASP A 235 2.56 -16.96 -10.28
CA ASP A 235 1.64 -18.09 -10.08
C ASP A 235 1.98 -18.90 -8.81
N GLN A 236 3.27 -19.21 -8.59
CA GLN A 236 3.73 -19.92 -7.39
C GLN A 236 3.47 -19.14 -6.11
N LEU A 237 3.65 -17.82 -6.17
CA LEU A 237 3.34 -16.92 -5.05
C LEU A 237 1.83 -16.90 -4.78
N GLY A 238 1.01 -16.91 -5.84
CA GLY A 238 -0.45 -17.01 -5.74
C GLY A 238 -0.91 -18.32 -5.09
N GLU A 239 -0.29 -19.45 -5.44
CA GLU A 239 -0.57 -20.75 -4.80
C GLU A 239 -0.20 -20.74 -3.31
N ALA A 240 0.97 -20.22 -2.95
CA ALA A 240 1.41 -20.12 -1.55
C ALA A 240 0.49 -19.21 -0.73
N ALA A 241 0.07 -18.08 -1.29
CA ALA A 241 -0.88 -17.17 -0.67
C ALA A 241 -2.25 -17.83 -0.47
N GLN A 242 -2.74 -18.57 -1.48
CA GLN A 242 -4.00 -19.30 -1.39
C GLN A 242 -3.96 -20.37 -0.30
N GLN A 243 -2.87 -21.14 -0.22
CA GLN A 243 -2.68 -22.12 0.84
C GLN A 243 -2.70 -21.46 2.22
N ALA A 244 -1.97 -20.35 2.41
CA ALA A 244 -1.97 -19.62 3.67
C ALA A 244 -3.38 -19.11 4.04
N MET A 245 -4.15 -18.61 3.07
CA MET A 245 -5.54 -18.18 3.29
C MET A 245 -6.48 -19.33 3.68
N ASP A 246 -6.31 -20.51 3.08
CA ASP A 246 -7.09 -21.70 3.43
C ASP A 246 -6.76 -22.21 4.83
N GLU A 247 -5.48 -22.20 5.22
CA GLU A 247 -5.03 -22.54 6.57
C GLU A 247 -5.52 -21.53 7.61
N LEU A 248 -5.51 -20.23 7.30
CA LEU A 248 -6.08 -19.17 8.15
C LEU A 248 -7.58 -19.38 8.34
N LYS A 249 -8.30 -19.70 7.25
CA LYS A 249 -9.73 -19.99 7.31
C LYS A 249 -10.04 -21.20 8.18
N GLN A 250 -9.22 -22.26 8.09
CA GLN A 250 -9.40 -23.44 8.94
C GLN A 250 -9.13 -23.08 10.41
N LEU A 251 -8.06 -22.35 10.70
CA LEU A 251 -7.74 -21.91 12.06
C LEU A 251 -8.83 -20.99 12.66
N GLU A 252 -9.39 -20.08 11.84
CA GLU A 252 -10.54 -19.24 12.21
C GLU A 252 -11.75 -20.11 12.57
N GLN A 253 -12.06 -21.13 11.75
CA GLN A 253 -13.17 -22.05 12.00
C GLN A 253 -12.96 -22.87 13.27
N ASP A 254 -11.75 -23.39 13.50
CA ASP A 254 -11.41 -24.16 14.69
C ASP A 254 -11.57 -23.30 15.96
N GLN A 255 -11.11 -22.04 15.94
CA GLN A 255 -11.31 -21.09 17.06
C GLN A 255 -12.78 -20.76 17.31
N ARG A 256 -13.57 -20.53 16.26
CA ARG A 256 -15.01 -20.29 16.40
C ARG A 256 -15.74 -21.52 16.94
N ALA A 257 -15.40 -22.71 16.46
CA ALA A 257 -16.00 -23.95 16.95
C ALA A 257 -15.73 -24.15 18.45
N LEU A 258 -14.52 -23.83 18.91
CA LEU A 258 -14.17 -23.92 20.33
C LEU A 258 -14.97 -22.91 21.18
N ALA A 259 -15.12 -21.67 20.69
CA ALA A 259 -15.96 -20.65 21.33
C ALA A 259 -17.45 -21.04 21.36
N ASP A 260 -17.96 -21.59 20.25
CA ASP A 260 -19.35 -22.03 20.11
C ASP A 260 -19.66 -23.22 21.03
N GLU A 261 -18.73 -24.15 21.19
CA GLU A 261 -18.88 -25.26 22.15
C GLU A 261 -18.98 -24.72 23.59
N LEU A 262 -18.19 -23.71 23.94
CA LEU A 262 -18.23 -23.09 25.26
C LEU A 262 -19.54 -22.32 25.46
N GLU A 263 -20.01 -21.61 24.43
CA GLU A 263 -21.32 -20.94 24.42
C GLU A 263 -22.46 -21.96 24.60
N GLN A 264 -22.46 -23.07 23.86
CA GLN A 264 -23.50 -24.10 23.95
C GLN A 264 -23.57 -24.69 25.36
N LYS A 265 -22.42 -25.04 25.95
CA LYS A 265 -22.36 -25.52 27.34
C LYS A 265 -22.94 -24.49 28.31
N ARG A 266 -22.82 -23.19 28.02
CA ARG A 266 -23.43 -22.13 28.83
C ARG A 266 -24.93 -21.96 28.59
N GLN A 267 -25.40 -22.06 27.35
CA GLN A 267 -26.84 -21.97 27.02
C GLN A 267 -27.64 -23.11 27.66
N GLU A 268 -27.04 -24.30 27.78
CA GLU A 268 -27.64 -25.44 28.51
C GLU A 268 -27.91 -25.14 30.00
N MET A 269 -27.33 -24.07 30.56
CA MET A 269 -27.47 -23.71 31.97
C MET A 269 -28.64 -22.76 32.29
N GLY A 270 -29.36 -22.19 31.31
CA GLY A 270 -30.68 -21.58 31.53
C GLY A 270 -30.90 -20.15 30.99
N GLN A 271 -32.10 -19.59 31.27
CA GLN A 271 -32.59 -18.31 30.70
C GLN A 271 -31.86 -17.04 31.17
N GLU A 272 -31.29 -17.03 32.38
CA GLU A 272 -30.49 -15.88 32.86
C GLU A 272 -29.30 -15.60 31.92
N PHE A 273 -28.85 -16.62 31.19
CA PHE A 273 -27.78 -16.55 30.22
C PHE A 273 -28.11 -15.79 28.94
N SER A 274 -29.27 -16.10 28.34
CA SER A 274 -29.67 -15.50 27.06
C SER A 274 -29.84 -13.99 27.20
N GLU A 275 -30.34 -13.53 28.35
CA GLU A 275 -30.44 -12.10 28.65
C GLU A 275 -29.06 -11.43 28.76
N GLN A 276 -28.07 -12.10 29.36
CA GLN A 276 -26.70 -11.58 29.42
C GLN A 276 -26.09 -11.49 28.01
N LEU A 277 -26.31 -12.49 27.16
CA LEU A 277 -25.80 -12.50 25.78
C LEU A 277 -26.40 -11.36 24.94
N GLU A 278 -27.70 -11.10 25.08
CA GLU A 278 -28.36 -9.98 24.40
C GLU A 278 -27.76 -8.63 24.82
N LEU A 279 -27.53 -8.42 26.12
CA LEU A 279 -26.86 -7.22 26.63
C LEU A 279 -25.42 -7.08 26.11
N TRP A 280 -24.69 -8.19 26.01
CA TRP A 280 -23.35 -8.19 25.41
C TRP A 280 -23.37 -7.83 23.92
N ASN A 281 -24.29 -8.37 23.14
CA ASN A 281 -24.44 -8.03 21.73
C ASN A 281 -24.80 -6.55 21.54
N GLN A 282 -25.64 -6.00 22.43
CA GLN A 282 -25.93 -4.57 22.46
C GLN A 282 -24.66 -3.75 22.77
N LEU A 283 -23.86 -4.20 23.74
CA LEU A 283 -22.61 -3.54 24.10
C LEU A 283 -21.58 -3.56 22.96
N ASP A 284 -21.46 -4.68 22.25
CA ASP A 284 -20.58 -4.83 21.07
C ASP A 284 -21.00 -3.89 19.93
N ALA A 285 -22.28 -3.83 19.61
CA ALA A 285 -22.80 -2.91 18.59
C ALA A 285 -22.51 -1.43 18.94
N LEU A 286 -22.70 -1.06 20.20
CA LEU A 286 -22.37 0.28 20.69
C LEU A 286 -20.87 0.56 20.64
N ALA A 287 -20.03 -0.41 21.00
CA ALA A 287 -18.58 -0.25 20.97
C ALA A 287 -18.06 -0.03 19.54
N LYS A 288 -18.55 -0.83 18.58
CA LYS A 288 -18.28 -0.68 17.13
C LYS A 288 -18.70 0.69 16.62
N GLU A 289 -19.91 1.14 16.98
CA GLU A 289 -20.36 2.49 16.61
C GLU A 289 -19.45 3.56 17.23
N GLY A 290 -19.09 3.43 18.51
CA GLY A 290 -18.22 4.37 19.21
C GLY A 290 -16.84 4.49 18.56
N ALA A 291 -16.21 3.36 18.22
CA ALA A 291 -14.91 3.32 17.54
C ALA A 291 -14.97 3.95 16.14
N GLU A 292 -15.97 3.59 15.34
CA GLU A 292 -16.17 4.15 14.00
C GLU A 292 -16.36 5.68 14.04
N ARG A 293 -17.22 6.16 14.95
CA ARG A 293 -17.44 7.60 15.12
C ARG A 293 -16.20 8.31 15.64
N GLY A 294 -15.43 7.68 16.52
CA GLY A 294 -14.13 8.20 16.98
C GLY A 294 -13.16 8.42 15.81
N ARG A 295 -13.05 7.43 14.92
CA ARG A 295 -12.20 7.48 13.73
C ARG A 295 -12.65 8.58 12.75
N LEU A 296 -13.92 8.58 12.38
CA LEU A 296 -14.50 9.57 11.46
C LEU A 296 -14.35 11.00 11.99
N ALA A 297 -14.38 11.20 13.32
CA ALA A 297 -14.16 12.52 13.91
C ALA A 297 -12.73 13.03 13.66
N VAL A 298 -11.72 12.16 13.65
CA VAL A 298 -10.32 12.50 13.35
C VAL A 298 -10.11 12.69 11.86
N GLU A 299 -10.65 11.80 11.02
CA GLU A 299 -10.55 11.89 9.55
C GLU A 299 -11.16 13.20 9.02
N ALA A 300 -12.26 13.66 9.63
CA ALA A 300 -12.87 14.95 9.32
C ALA A 300 -11.92 16.15 9.51
N THR A 301 -10.77 15.98 10.18
CA THR A 301 -9.77 17.06 10.33
C THR A 301 -8.81 17.19 9.13
N GLY A 302 -8.81 16.24 8.19
CA GLY A 302 -7.90 16.24 7.04
C GLY A 302 -6.44 16.31 7.47
N ASP A 303 -5.57 17.08 6.82
CA ASP A 303 -4.18 17.29 7.28
C ASP A 303 -4.06 18.17 8.55
N GLY A 304 -5.17 18.58 9.15
CA GLY A 304 -5.26 19.50 10.28
C GLY A 304 -5.14 20.99 9.90
N ARG A 305 -5.26 21.36 8.62
CA ARG A 305 -5.22 22.76 8.16
C ARG A 305 -6.45 23.52 8.65
N GLY A 306 -6.26 24.73 9.16
CA GLY A 306 -7.32 25.54 9.75
C GLY A 306 -7.79 25.09 11.15
N TRP A 307 -7.37 23.90 11.60
CA TRP A 307 -7.65 23.38 12.93
C TRP A 307 -6.62 23.86 13.96
N ARG A 308 -7.07 24.07 15.20
CA ARG A 308 -6.15 24.26 16.33
C ARG A 308 -5.59 22.90 16.76
N ALA A 309 -4.30 22.88 17.13
CA ALA A 309 -3.60 21.68 17.58
C ALA A 309 -4.33 20.97 18.75
N GLU A 310 -4.83 21.74 19.72
CA GLU A 310 -5.59 21.18 20.84
C GLU A 310 -6.89 20.48 20.40
N SER A 311 -7.56 20.98 19.36
CA SER A 311 -8.81 20.40 18.85
C SER A 311 -8.54 19.06 18.18
N VAL A 312 -7.52 18.99 17.32
CA VAL A 312 -7.07 17.73 16.70
C VAL A 312 -6.64 16.72 17.76
N ARG A 313 -5.80 17.14 18.73
CA ARG A 313 -5.31 16.26 19.80
C ARG A 313 -6.46 15.63 20.61
N ARG A 314 -7.51 16.40 20.91
CA ARG A 314 -8.65 15.88 21.67
C ARG A 314 -9.44 14.85 20.89
N LEU A 315 -9.56 15.02 19.58
CA LEU A 315 -10.19 14.04 18.69
C LEU A 315 -9.33 12.77 18.57
N GLU A 316 -8.01 12.91 18.46
CA GLU A 316 -7.08 11.76 18.44
C GLU A 316 -7.18 10.92 19.73
N ILE A 317 -7.17 11.59 20.90
CA ILE A 317 -7.35 10.91 22.21
C ILE A 317 -8.72 10.23 22.27
N LEU A 318 -9.78 10.86 21.74
CA LEU A 318 -11.11 10.26 21.74
C LEU A 318 -11.12 8.96 20.91
N ASN A 319 -10.56 9.01 19.70
CA ASN A 319 -10.44 7.86 18.80
C ASN A 319 -9.68 6.69 19.44
N GLU A 320 -8.52 6.97 20.04
CA GLU A 320 -7.72 5.96 20.76
C GLU A 320 -8.54 5.29 21.87
N ARG A 321 -9.27 6.09 22.66
CA ARG A 321 -10.07 5.57 23.78
C ARG A 321 -11.25 4.72 23.31
N THR A 322 -11.93 5.12 22.24
CA THR A 322 -13.05 4.36 21.69
C THR A 322 -12.60 3.06 21.03
N GLY A 323 -11.48 3.05 20.31
CA GLY A 323 -10.90 1.81 19.77
C GLY A 323 -10.53 0.83 20.89
N GLY A 324 -9.93 1.33 21.97
CA GLY A 324 -9.61 0.51 23.12
C GLY A 324 -10.83 -0.06 23.86
N ILE A 325 -11.99 0.60 23.83
CA ILE A 325 -13.23 0.05 24.39
C ILE A 325 -13.71 -1.12 23.53
N GLU A 326 -13.69 -0.97 22.21
CA GLU A 326 -14.10 -2.01 21.28
C GLU A 326 -13.29 -3.31 21.49
N ASP A 327 -11.96 -3.20 21.62
CA ASP A 327 -11.11 -4.35 21.91
C ASP A 327 -11.50 -5.04 23.23
N ALA A 328 -11.82 -4.27 24.28
CA ALA A 328 -12.21 -4.84 25.58
C ALA A 328 -13.59 -5.52 25.55
N VAL A 329 -14.54 -4.97 24.79
CA VAL A 329 -15.87 -5.57 24.61
C VAL A 329 -15.78 -6.88 23.82
N ARG A 330 -14.96 -6.93 22.76
CA ARG A 330 -14.71 -8.17 21.99
C ARG A 330 -14.11 -9.25 22.87
N ALA A 331 -13.18 -8.88 23.75
CA ALA A 331 -12.60 -9.78 24.75
C ALA A 331 -13.62 -10.28 25.81
N ARG A 332 -14.84 -9.72 25.85
CA ARG A 332 -15.89 -10.01 26.87
C ARG A 332 -15.42 -9.85 28.31
N ASP A 333 -14.47 -8.94 28.52
CA ASP A 333 -13.94 -8.58 29.83
C ASP A 333 -14.79 -7.44 30.42
N LEU A 334 -15.76 -7.78 31.28
CA LEU A 334 -16.72 -6.81 31.82
C LEU A 334 -16.03 -5.71 32.63
N ASP A 335 -15.09 -6.10 33.50
CA ASP A 335 -14.41 -5.19 34.41
C ASP A 335 -13.58 -4.17 33.62
N ARG A 336 -12.76 -4.66 32.68
CA ARG A 336 -11.92 -3.80 31.83
C ARG A 336 -12.76 -2.94 30.89
N THR A 337 -13.86 -3.49 30.36
CA THR A 337 -14.78 -2.71 29.54
C THR A 337 -15.39 -1.57 30.35
N GLY A 338 -15.89 -1.87 31.56
CA GLY A 338 -16.47 -0.89 32.46
C GLY A 338 -15.49 0.22 32.83
N GLU A 339 -14.25 -0.14 33.16
CA GLU A 339 -13.18 0.83 33.40
C GLU A 339 -12.94 1.73 32.18
N ARG A 340 -12.72 1.16 31.00
CA ARG A 340 -12.41 1.91 29.78
C ARG A 340 -13.55 2.84 29.35
N VAL A 341 -14.81 2.40 29.44
CA VAL A 341 -15.97 3.25 29.14
C VAL A 341 -16.03 4.43 30.10
N ARG A 342 -15.88 4.21 31.42
CA ARG A 342 -15.88 5.29 32.43
C ARG A 342 -14.73 6.28 32.19
N GLU A 343 -13.55 5.79 31.82
CA GLU A 343 -12.39 6.63 31.50
C GLU A 343 -12.60 7.48 30.23
N ALA A 344 -13.33 6.98 29.23
CA ALA A 344 -13.53 7.66 27.95
C ALA A 344 -14.58 8.79 27.98
N VAL A 345 -15.51 8.79 28.94
CA VAL A 345 -16.58 9.81 29.03
C VAL A 345 -16.03 11.23 29.14
N ARG A 346 -15.01 11.44 29.99
CA ARG A 346 -14.41 12.77 30.18
C ARG A 346 -13.67 13.27 28.93
N PRO A 347 -12.78 12.48 28.30
CA PRO A 347 -12.21 12.80 26.99
C PRO A 347 -13.27 13.14 25.93
N ALA A 348 -14.35 12.38 25.82
CA ALA A 348 -15.42 12.62 24.85
C ALA A 348 -16.08 13.99 25.02
N GLU A 349 -16.48 14.34 26.25
CA GLU A 349 -17.04 15.68 26.53
C GLU A 349 -16.02 16.79 26.26
N SER A 350 -14.75 16.55 26.61
CA SER A 350 -13.69 17.53 26.37
C SER A 350 -13.43 17.73 24.88
N ALA A 351 -13.41 16.67 24.08
CA ALA A 351 -13.22 16.74 22.64
C ALA A 351 -14.39 17.49 21.98
N ARG A 352 -15.63 17.06 22.26
CA ARG A 352 -16.84 17.73 21.78
C ARG A 352 -16.82 19.22 22.10
N ARG A 353 -16.59 19.60 23.37
CA ARG A 353 -16.52 21.02 23.78
C ARG A 353 -15.44 21.79 23.03
N THR A 354 -14.28 21.17 22.81
CA THR A 354 -13.15 21.82 22.13
C THR A 354 -13.47 22.06 20.66
N VAL A 355 -14.09 21.09 19.99
CA VAL A 355 -14.59 21.23 18.61
C VAL A 355 -15.64 22.34 18.52
N LEU A 356 -16.62 22.42 19.45
CA LEU A 356 -17.56 23.55 19.48
C LEU A 356 -16.87 24.92 19.66
N MET A 357 -15.76 24.96 20.41
CA MET A 357 -14.98 26.18 20.58
C MET A 357 -14.25 26.63 19.30
N GLU A 358 -14.15 25.78 18.28
CA GLU A 358 -13.61 26.17 16.97
C GLU A 358 -14.50 27.21 16.27
N ARG A 359 -15.81 27.20 16.51
CA ARG A 359 -16.78 28.19 15.98
C ARG A 359 -16.75 29.53 16.71
N THR A 360 -16.51 29.50 18.02
CA THR A 360 -16.79 30.64 18.91
C THR A 360 -15.56 31.44 19.31
N ARG A 361 -14.38 30.83 19.28
CA ARG A 361 -13.14 31.54 19.61
C ARG A 361 -12.64 32.32 18.40
N SER A 362 -12.35 33.59 18.60
CA SER A 362 -11.74 34.47 17.59
C SER A 362 -10.52 33.84 16.93
N ARG A 363 -10.43 34.01 15.62
CA ARG A 363 -9.35 33.52 14.75
C ARG A 363 -8.71 34.71 14.05
N MET A 364 -7.48 34.55 13.58
CA MET A 364 -6.85 35.53 12.69
C MET A 364 -7.40 35.42 11.25
N ASP A 365 -7.94 34.26 10.89
CA ASP A 365 -8.61 33.96 9.64
C ASP A 365 -10.07 33.59 9.94
N ASP A 366 -11.03 34.27 9.32
CA ASP A 366 -12.46 34.05 9.53
C ASP A 366 -12.95 32.72 8.93
N ARG A 367 -12.11 32.03 8.15
CA ARG A 367 -12.45 30.71 7.60
C ARG A 367 -12.47 29.65 8.71
N LEU A 368 -13.62 28.97 8.82
CA LEU A 368 -13.76 27.78 9.65
C LEU A 368 -12.93 26.63 9.06
N PRO A 369 -12.46 25.69 9.90
CA PRO A 369 -11.78 24.50 9.40
C PRO A 369 -12.76 23.70 8.53
N ASP A 370 -12.26 23.17 7.43
CA ASP A 370 -13.03 22.21 6.63
C ASP A 370 -13.31 20.96 7.49
N GLY A 371 -14.49 20.33 7.29
CA GLY A 371 -14.92 19.14 8.05
C GLY A 371 -15.40 19.39 9.49
N LEU A 372 -15.47 20.64 9.96
CA LEU A 372 -15.87 20.99 11.33
C LEU A 372 -17.23 20.41 11.75
N ASP A 373 -18.26 20.54 10.90
CA ASP A 373 -19.60 20.03 11.19
C ASP A 373 -19.62 18.51 11.36
N ALA A 374 -18.85 17.78 10.53
CA ALA A 374 -18.73 16.33 10.61
C ALA A 374 -18.02 15.90 11.90
N ALA A 375 -16.87 16.51 12.21
CA ALA A 375 -16.14 16.24 13.45
C ALA A 375 -16.99 16.51 14.71
N GLU A 376 -17.77 17.60 14.72
CA GLU A 376 -18.68 17.92 15.82
C GLU A 376 -19.77 16.86 15.98
N GLY A 377 -20.41 16.46 14.87
CA GLY A 377 -21.46 15.43 14.88
C GLY A 377 -20.94 14.08 15.37
N HIS A 378 -19.78 13.65 14.89
CA HIS A 378 -19.17 12.39 15.30
C HIS A 378 -18.75 12.40 16.78
N ALA A 379 -18.07 13.44 17.27
CA ALA A 379 -17.71 13.56 18.68
C ALA A 379 -18.94 13.64 19.60
N GLY A 380 -20.02 14.28 19.13
CA GLY A 380 -21.32 14.29 19.80
C GLY A 380 -21.89 12.87 19.96
N ARG A 381 -21.94 12.11 18.87
CA ARG A 381 -22.49 10.73 18.88
C ARG A 381 -21.68 9.78 19.76
N VAL A 382 -20.35 9.86 19.75
CA VAL A 382 -19.50 9.05 20.65
C VAL A 382 -19.91 9.25 22.11
N ARG A 383 -20.19 10.49 22.52
CA ARG A 383 -20.59 10.77 23.90
C ARG A 383 -21.92 10.13 24.27
N GLU A 384 -22.90 10.15 23.37
CA GLU A 384 -24.19 9.48 23.57
C GLU A 384 -24.01 7.97 23.71
N VAL A 385 -23.26 7.36 22.78
CA VAL A 385 -22.92 5.93 22.77
C VAL A 385 -22.29 5.51 24.09
N LEU A 386 -21.29 6.24 24.60
CA LEU A 386 -20.67 5.93 25.90
C LEU A 386 -21.67 5.99 27.06
N GLY A 387 -22.70 6.84 26.99
CA GLY A 387 -23.78 6.87 27.98
C GLY A 387 -24.70 5.65 27.90
N GLU A 388 -25.03 5.22 26.68
CA GLU A 388 -25.79 3.99 26.41
C GLU A 388 -25.01 2.74 26.90
N MET A 389 -23.69 2.69 26.67
CA MET A 389 -22.83 1.60 27.12
C MET A 389 -22.79 1.47 28.65
N LEU A 390 -22.68 2.59 29.38
CA LEU A 390 -22.74 2.56 30.85
C LEU A 390 -24.05 1.97 31.37
N ALA A 391 -25.17 2.31 30.75
CA ALA A 391 -26.48 1.78 31.14
C ALA A 391 -26.62 0.26 30.87
N VAL A 392 -25.93 -0.26 29.85
CA VAL A 392 -25.87 -1.70 29.56
C VAL A 392 -24.93 -2.41 30.53
N LEU A 393 -23.77 -1.81 30.83
CA LEU A 393 -22.79 -2.34 31.78
C LEU A 393 -23.37 -2.48 33.19
N ASP A 394 -24.09 -1.47 33.67
CA ASP A 394 -24.78 -1.54 34.98
C ASP A 394 -25.75 -2.74 35.04
N GLN A 395 -26.46 -3.03 33.93
CA GLN A 395 -27.37 -4.18 33.84
C GLN A 395 -26.65 -5.54 33.77
N LEU A 396 -25.41 -5.57 33.30
CA LEU A 396 -24.57 -6.76 33.23
C LEU A 396 -23.91 -7.08 34.58
N GLU A 397 -23.37 -6.07 35.27
CA GLU A 397 -22.75 -6.22 36.61
C GLU A 397 -23.76 -6.82 37.62
N ASP A 398 -25.01 -6.36 37.60
CA ASP A 398 -26.08 -6.86 38.47
C ASP A 398 -26.41 -8.36 38.26
N ARG A 399 -26.05 -8.91 37.09
CA ARG A 399 -26.40 -10.29 36.69
C ARG A 399 -25.24 -11.29 36.77
N GLN A 400 -23.98 -10.85 36.80
CA GLN A 400 -22.81 -11.73 36.64
C GLN A 400 -22.36 -12.46 37.92
N GLN A 401 -22.87 -12.12 39.11
CA GLN A 401 -22.35 -12.60 40.41
C GLN A 401 -22.65 -14.07 40.79
N ARG A 402 -22.70 -15.01 39.85
CA ARG A 402 -22.87 -16.45 40.13
C ARG A 402 -21.95 -17.30 39.25
N ASP A 403 -20.75 -17.60 39.73
CA ASP A 403 -19.86 -18.59 39.09
C ASP A 403 -20.43 -20.01 39.25
N ASP A 404 -20.66 -20.72 38.14
CA ASP A 404 -21.06 -22.13 38.13
C ASP A 404 -19.81 -23.04 38.06
N PRO A 405 -19.55 -23.92 39.05
CA PRO A 405 -18.43 -24.85 39.05
C PRO A 405 -18.34 -25.77 37.82
N ARG A 406 -19.47 -26.06 37.16
CA ARG A 406 -19.50 -26.89 35.94
C ARG A 406 -18.88 -26.15 34.75
N MET A 407 -19.04 -24.83 34.69
CA MET A 407 -18.41 -24.01 33.65
C MET A 407 -16.92 -23.88 33.83
N GLN A 408 -16.45 -23.77 35.07
CA GLN A 408 -15.03 -23.74 35.35
C GLN A 408 -14.35 -25.02 34.84
N GLN A 409 -14.98 -26.18 35.07
CA GLN A 409 -14.46 -27.45 34.55
C GLN A 409 -14.53 -27.52 33.02
N ALA A 410 -15.64 -27.10 32.40
CA ALA A 410 -15.76 -27.06 30.95
C ALA A 410 -14.72 -26.16 30.27
N ALA A 411 -14.40 -25.01 30.88
CA ALA A 411 -13.37 -24.11 30.41
C ALA A 411 -11.96 -24.74 30.52
N GLN A 412 -11.66 -25.37 31.65
CA GLN A 412 -10.38 -26.06 31.86
C GLN A 412 -10.15 -27.21 30.87
N ASP A 413 -11.21 -27.97 30.54
CA ASP A 413 -11.13 -29.04 29.53
C ASP A 413 -10.80 -28.51 28.13
N MET A 414 -11.16 -27.27 27.82
CA MET A 414 -10.89 -26.61 26.52
C MET A 414 -9.51 -25.96 26.43
N ALA A 415 -8.82 -25.74 27.55
CA ALA A 415 -7.49 -25.12 27.56
C ALA A 415 -6.46 -25.89 26.71
N ALA A 416 -6.50 -27.23 26.75
CA ALA A 416 -5.59 -28.06 25.95
C ALA A 416 -5.81 -27.91 24.44
N GLN A 417 -7.07 -27.81 24.00
CA GLN A 417 -7.41 -27.57 22.60
C GLN A 417 -6.98 -26.16 22.17
N GLN A 418 -7.14 -25.16 23.05
CA GLN A 418 -6.67 -23.80 22.79
C GLN A 418 -5.16 -23.73 22.58
N GLN A 419 -4.39 -24.50 23.35
CA GLN A 419 -2.93 -24.56 23.23
C GLN A 419 -2.50 -25.15 21.87
N GLU A 420 -3.15 -26.22 21.41
CA GLU A 420 -2.87 -26.81 20.09
C GLU A 420 -3.12 -25.80 18.95
N LEU A 421 -4.22 -25.05 19.04
CA LEU A 421 -4.53 -23.99 18.05
C LEU A 421 -3.50 -22.86 18.10
N GLN A 422 -2.98 -22.51 19.27
CA GLN A 422 -1.92 -21.52 19.41
C GLN A 422 -0.61 -21.97 18.75
N GLU A 423 -0.23 -23.24 18.88
CA GLU A 423 0.96 -23.78 18.20
C GLU A 423 0.82 -23.75 16.68
N ARG A 424 -0.36 -24.11 16.15
CA ARG A 424 -0.67 -24.01 14.72
C ARG A 424 -0.63 -22.56 14.23
N GLN A 425 -1.17 -21.63 15.02
CA GLN A 425 -1.14 -20.19 14.73
C GLN A 425 0.29 -19.66 14.58
N GLN A 426 1.21 -20.05 15.47
CA GLN A 426 2.61 -19.61 15.42
C GLN A 426 3.35 -20.09 14.16
N GLN A 427 3.03 -21.30 13.69
CA GLN A 427 3.60 -21.80 12.44
C GLN A 427 3.05 -21.03 11.25
N LEU A 428 1.72 -20.88 11.19
CA LEU A 428 1.04 -20.16 10.11
C LEU A 428 1.46 -18.68 10.04
N GLN A 429 1.75 -18.04 11.18
CA GLN A 429 2.29 -16.67 11.20
C GLN A 429 3.58 -16.53 10.38
N LYS A 430 4.47 -17.54 10.41
CA LYS A 430 5.72 -17.52 9.62
C LYS A 430 5.44 -17.64 8.13
N ASP A 431 4.46 -18.47 7.77
CA ASP A 431 4.07 -18.70 6.37
C ASP A 431 3.42 -17.43 5.80
N VAL A 432 2.52 -16.80 6.57
CA VAL A 432 1.94 -15.47 6.26
C VAL A 432 3.05 -14.41 6.09
N GLN A 433 4.02 -14.35 7.01
CA GLN A 433 5.14 -13.41 6.89
C GLN A 433 6.00 -13.68 5.65
N SER A 434 6.21 -14.94 5.28
CA SER A 434 6.97 -15.31 4.08
C SER A 434 6.24 -14.89 2.81
N VAL A 435 4.93 -15.16 2.73
CA VAL A 435 4.08 -14.73 1.61
C VAL A 435 4.08 -13.21 1.51
N GLU A 436 3.83 -12.52 2.62
CA GLU A 436 3.75 -11.06 2.66
C GLU A 436 5.07 -10.39 2.25
N ARG A 437 6.24 -10.94 2.62
CA ARG A 437 7.53 -10.44 2.16
C ARG A 437 7.79 -10.66 0.67
N ALA A 438 7.23 -11.71 0.10
CA ALA A 438 7.34 -12.00 -1.32
C ALA A 438 6.36 -11.18 -2.16
N LEU A 439 5.28 -10.69 -1.55
CA LEU A 439 4.33 -9.78 -2.18
C LEU A 439 4.94 -8.38 -2.34
N PRO A 440 4.95 -7.80 -3.55
CA PRO A 440 5.41 -6.43 -3.74
C PRO A 440 4.53 -5.38 -3.03
N THR A 441 3.30 -5.75 -2.69
CA THR A 441 2.32 -4.92 -1.97
C THR A 441 2.27 -5.22 -0.47
N GLY A 442 3.09 -6.14 0.02
CA GLY A 442 3.12 -6.55 1.42
C GLY A 442 3.58 -5.42 2.34
N ASP A 443 2.79 -5.14 3.37
CA ASP A 443 3.01 -4.02 4.31
C ASP A 443 3.15 -4.47 5.77
N GLY A 444 3.10 -5.78 6.03
CA GLY A 444 3.24 -6.35 7.36
C GLY A 444 1.94 -6.41 8.15
N GLN A 445 0.84 -5.87 7.63
CA GLN A 445 -0.44 -5.79 8.35
C GLN A 445 -1.06 -7.17 8.58
N ALA A 446 -0.90 -8.10 7.64
CA ALA A 446 -1.38 -9.47 7.83
C ALA A 446 -0.59 -10.17 8.94
N THR A 447 0.73 -9.99 8.95
CA THR A 447 1.61 -10.49 10.02
C THR A 447 1.27 -9.88 11.37
N GLU A 448 0.98 -8.57 11.43
CA GLU A 448 0.58 -7.89 12.67
C GLU A 448 -0.76 -8.38 13.19
N ALA A 449 -1.77 -8.53 12.32
CA ALA A 449 -3.07 -9.10 12.69
C ALA A 449 -2.90 -10.53 13.25
N MET A 450 -2.02 -11.33 12.64
CA MET A 450 -1.67 -12.65 13.19
C MET A 450 -0.99 -12.58 14.54
N GLN A 451 -0.09 -11.63 14.77
CA GLN A 451 0.52 -11.44 16.08
C GLN A 451 -0.53 -11.15 17.16
N ARG A 452 -1.46 -10.22 16.88
CA ARG A 452 -2.57 -9.89 17.78
C ARG A 452 -3.51 -11.08 18.00
N ALA A 453 -3.73 -11.91 16.98
CA ALA A 453 -4.46 -13.16 17.13
C ALA A 453 -3.77 -14.11 18.11
N GLY A 454 -2.44 -14.25 18.02
CA GLY A 454 -1.64 -15.05 18.95
C GLY A 454 -1.74 -14.56 20.40
N GLU A 455 -1.68 -13.24 20.62
CA GLU A 455 -1.88 -12.64 21.95
C GLU A 455 -3.28 -12.89 22.51
N ALA A 456 -4.32 -12.83 21.67
CA ALA A 456 -5.68 -13.15 22.06
C ALA A 456 -5.84 -14.64 22.40
N MET A 457 -5.23 -15.55 21.63
CA MET A 457 -5.21 -16.98 21.93
C MET A 457 -4.50 -17.29 23.25
N GLU A 458 -3.40 -16.59 23.55
CA GLU A 458 -2.70 -16.74 24.82
C GLU A 458 -3.57 -16.33 26.01
N ARG A 459 -4.27 -15.19 25.90
CA ARG A 459 -5.25 -14.74 26.91
C ARG A 459 -6.42 -15.71 27.04
N ALA A 460 -6.91 -16.26 25.92
CA ALA A 460 -7.93 -17.30 25.94
C ALA A 460 -7.46 -18.52 26.73
N GLY A 461 -6.25 -19.02 26.44
CA GLY A 461 -5.64 -20.12 27.17
C GLY A 461 -5.58 -19.87 28.68
N GLY A 462 -5.04 -18.71 29.10
CA GLY A 462 -4.96 -18.34 30.51
C GLY A 462 -6.32 -18.22 31.20
N SER A 463 -7.32 -17.65 30.52
CA SER A 463 -8.69 -17.52 31.04
C SER A 463 -9.35 -18.89 31.21
N LEU A 464 -9.19 -19.78 30.22
CA LEU A 464 -9.73 -21.14 30.24
C LEU A 464 -9.09 -21.99 31.35
N GLU A 465 -7.76 -21.90 31.52
CA GLU A 465 -7.05 -22.54 32.63
C GLU A 465 -7.54 -22.03 34.01
N GLY A 466 -7.81 -20.73 34.11
CA GLY A 466 -8.41 -20.09 35.28
C GLY A 466 -9.87 -20.46 35.55
N GLY A 467 -10.54 -21.15 34.62
CA GLY A 467 -11.97 -21.48 34.70
C GLY A 467 -12.89 -20.33 34.31
N GLU A 468 -12.36 -19.25 33.74
CA GLU A 468 -13.08 -18.05 33.34
C GLU A 468 -13.71 -18.24 31.95
N ALA A 469 -14.76 -19.06 31.88
CA ALA A 469 -15.40 -19.44 30.62
C ALA A 469 -15.83 -18.24 29.74
N MET A 470 -16.34 -17.18 30.36
CA MET A 470 -16.77 -15.96 29.68
C MET A 470 -15.64 -15.24 28.95
N ALA A 471 -14.55 -14.99 29.66
CA ALA A 471 -13.37 -14.30 29.13
C ALA A 471 -12.65 -15.19 28.13
N GLY A 472 -12.52 -16.49 28.41
CA GLY A 472 -11.96 -17.48 27.48
C GLY A 472 -12.69 -17.49 26.14
N GLU A 473 -14.02 -17.54 26.16
CA GLU A 473 -14.85 -17.47 24.95
C GLU A 473 -14.68 -16.14 24.20
N GLY A 474 -14.63 -15.02 24.92
CA GLY A 474 -14.42 -13.69 24.33
C GLY A 474 -13.10 -13.59 23.60
N HIS A 475 -12.00 -14.00 24.25
CA HIS A 475 -10.68 -14.02 23.64
C HIS A 475 -10.56 -15.00 22.47
N GLN A 476 -11.29 -16.13 22.48
CA GLN A 476 -11.37 -17.04 21.33
C GLN A 476 -12.01 -16.38 20.10
N ARG A 477 -13.12 -15.68 20.31
CA ARG A 477 -13.79 -14.91 19.24
C ARG A 477 -12.91 -13.78 18.74
N GLU A 478 -12.27 -13.04 19.66
CA GLU A 478 -11.29 -12.01 19.33
C GLU A 478 -10.17 -12.58 18.45
N ALA A 479 -9.58 -13.72 18.84
CA ALA A 479 -8.55 -14.38 18.04
C ALA A 479 -9.06 -14.80 16.65
N ALA A 480 -10.26 -15.38 16.56
CA ALA A 480 -10.86 -15.76 15.27
C ALA A 480 -11.09 -14.54 14.36
N GLU A 481 -11.55 -13.42 14.91
CA GLU A 481 -11.70 -12.16 14.17
C GLU A 481 -10.36 -11.64 13.65
N ARG A 482 -9.30 -11.66 14.46
CA ARG A 482 -7.96 -11.23 14.04
C ARG A 482 -7.35 -12.14 12.97
N ILE A 483 -7.61 -13.44 13.03
CA ILE A 483 -7.25 -14.38 11.95
C ILE A 483 -8.00 -14.03 10.67
N SER A 484 -9.30 -13.72 10.79
CA SER A 484 -10.11 -13.30 9.65
C SER A 484 -9.61 -11.98 9.06
N GLU A 485 -9.20 -11.02 9.90
CA GLU A 485 -8.56 -9.77 9.49
C GLU A 485 -7.27 -10.05 8.72
N ALA A 486 -6.38 -10.91 9.23
CA ALA A 486 -5.15 -11.30 8.53
C ALA A 486 -5.45 -11.93 7.16
N ARG A 487 -6.45 -12.83 7.09
CA ARG A 487 -6.90 -13.45 5.84
C ARG A 487 -7.43 -12.40 4.86
N GLN A 488 -8.25 -11.46 5.32
CA GLN A 488 -8.79 -10.38 4.49
C GLN A 488 -7.68 -9.45 3.99
N ARG A 489 -6.66 -9.15 4.80
CA ARG A 489 -5.50 -8.34 4.39
C ARG A 489 -4.70 -9.03 3.29
N LEU A 490 -4.40 -10.33 3.44
CA LEU A 490 -3.75 -11.11 2.38
C LEU A 490 -4.61 -11.18 1.13
N GLU A 491 -5.92 -11.39 1.28
CA GLU A 491 -6.87 -11.42 0.16
C GLU A 491 -6.90 -10.08 -0.59
N GLN A 492 -6.90 -8.96 0.13
CA GLN A 492 -6.82 -7.62 -0.45
C GLN A 492 -5.48 -7.40 -1.18
N GLN A 493 -4.35 -7.78 -0.57
CA GLN A 493 -3.03 -7.68 -1.20
C GLN A 493 -2.97 -8.52 -2.50
N MET A 494 -3.56 -9.72 -2.49
CA MET A 494 -3.70 -10.59 -3.67
C MET A 494 -4.65 -10.02 -4.72
N GLN A 495 -5.78 -9.44 -4.32
CA GLN A 495 -6.70 -8.76 -5.24
C GLN A 495 -6.04 -7.53 -5.87
N GLN A 496 -5.25 -6.75 -5.12
CA GLN A 496 -4.45 -5.64 -5.67
C GLN A 496 -3.43 -6.15 -6.68
N MET A 497 -2.79 -7.30 -6.43
CA MET A 497 -1.92 -7.95 -7.41
C MET A 497 -2.70 -8.37 -8.66
N GLN A 498 -3.86 -9.01 -8.52
CA GLN A 498 -4.70 -9.41 -9.66
C GLN A 498 -5.22 -8.21 -10.44
N GLN A 499 -5.60 -7.13 -9.78
CA GLN A 499 -5.97 -5.87 -10.42
C GLN A 499 -4.77 -5.24 -11.11
N MET A 500 -3.58 -5.31 -10.52
CA MET A 500 -2.35 -4.89 -11.18
C MET A 500 -2.12 -5.70 -12.44
N GLN A 501 -2.33 -7.02 -12.42
CA GLN A 501 -2.26 -7.91 -13.59
C GLN A 501 -3.34 -7.61 -14.64
N GLN A 502 -4.57 -7.29 -14.22
CA GLN A 502 -5.66 -6.91 -15.12
C GLN A 502 -5.38 -5.55 -15.76
N ALA A 503 -4.97 -4.55 -15.00
CA ALA A 503 -4.53 -3.25 -15.52
C ALA A 503 -3.32 -3.40 -16.46
N ARG A 504 -2.44 -4.37 -16.17
CA ARG A 504 -1.36 -4.82 -17.05
C ARG A 504 -1.90 -5.33 -18.39
N GLY A 505 -2.97 -6.12 -18.35
CA GLY A 505 -3.64 -6.72 -19.51
C GLY A 505 -4.55 -5.75 -20.29
N GLU A 506 -5.18 -4.78 -19.63
CA GLU A 506 -6.02 -3.77 -20.28
C GLU A 506 -5.16 -2.74 -21.02
N MET A 507 -4.02 -2.33 -20.45
CA MET A 507 -3.01 -1.56 -21.17
C MET A 507 -2.36 -2.35 -22.32
N GLN A 508 -2.45 -3.69 -22.32
CA GLN A 508 -2.11 -4.53 -23.47
C GLN A 508 -3.23 -4.58 -24.54
N GLY A 509 -4.50 -4.37 -24.15
CA GLY A 509 -5.68 -4.56 -25.00
C GLY A 509 -6.31 -3.30 -25.59
N GLU A 510 -6.19 -2.12 -24.96
CA GLU A 510 -6.93 -0.90 -25.37
C GLU A 510 -6.34 -0.10 -26.54
N GLN A 511 -5.34 -0.63 -27.25
CA GLN A 511 -4.95 -0.13 -28.57
C GLN A 511 -5.32 -1.10 -29.68
N GLN A 512 -6.49 -1.74 -29.56
CA GLN A 512 -7.09 -2.56 -30.58
C GLN A 512 -8.47 -1.98 -30.95
N GLY A 513 -8.47 -1.00 -31.86
CA GLY A 513 -9.68 -0.53 -32.53
C GLY A 513 -9.75 1.00 -32.69
N ASP A 514 -9.20 1.55 -33.76
CA ASP A 514 -10.05 1.92 -34.90
C ASP A 514 -9.18 2.27 -36.11
N GLY A 515 -9.32 1.45 -37.15
CA GLY A 515 -8.68 1.67 -38.43
C GLY A 515 -9.72 2.19 -39.42
N ASN A 516 -9.58 3.47 -39.75
CA ASN A 516 -9.93 4.08 -41.04
C ASN A 516 -11.39 4.53 -41.26
N GLU A 517 -11.64 5.83 -41.06
CA GLU A 517 -12.45 6.63 -41.98
C GLU A 517 -11.92 8.07 -41.97
N GLY A 518 -11.43 8.52 -43.13
CA GLY A 518 -10.93 9.88 -43.31
C GLY A 518 -12.07 10.85 -43.57
N GLU A 519 -11.94 12.07 -43.07
CA GLU A 519 -12.60 13.23 -43.65
C GLU A 519 -11.80 14.50 -43.37
N ASP A 520 -11.56 15.25 -44.45
CA ASP A 520 -10.90 16.55 -44.48
C ASP A 520 -11.56 17.55 -43.52
N GLY A 521 -10.74 18.36 -42.86
CA GLY A 521 -11.21 19.45 -42.01
C GLY A 521 -10.10 20.41 -41.61
N ASP A 522 -9.79 21.38 -42.47
CA ASP A 522 -9.06 22.60 -42.14
C ASP A 522 -9.69 23.29 -40.91
N ALA A 523 -8.92 23.42 -39.82
CA ALA A 523 -9.19 24.43 -38.79
C ALA A 523 -7.94 24.75 -37.96
N GLN A 524 -7.33 25.88 -38.30
CA GLN A 524 -6.28 26.56 -37.59
C GLN A 524 -6.82 27.20 -36.29
N ALA A 525 -6.18 26.94 -35.14
CA ALA A 525 -6.25 27.81 -33.96
C ALA A 525 -5.07 27.57 -33.00
N ASP A 526 -4.19 28.57 -32.94
CA ASP A 526 -3.16 28.79 -31.92
C ASP A 526 -3.70 28.70 -30.49
N ARG A 527 -2.90 28.12 -29.58
CA ARG A 527 -2.70 28.61 -28.21
C ARG A 527 -1.49 27.93 -27.56
N ASP A 528 -0.41 28.69 -27.52
CA ASP A 528 0.77 28.46 -26.69
C ASP A 528 0.54 29.06 -25.28
N PRO A 529 0.83 28.32 -24.20
CA PRO A 529 1.18 28.96 -22.94
C PRO A 529 2.50 28.40 -22.37
N GLY A 530 3.59 29.12 -22.62
CA GLY A 530 4.62 29.42 -21.62
C GLY A 530 5.60 28.29 -21.27
N SER A 531 6.62 28.12 -22.11
CA SER A 531 7.85 27.39 -21.76
C SER A 531 8.55 28.05 -20.57
N ILE A 532 8.60 27.34 -19.44
CA ILE A 532 9.53 27.61 -18.35
C ILE A 532 10.86 26.95 -18.73
N ASP A 533 11.89 27.76 -19.00
CA ASP A 533 13.25 27.27 -19.23
C ASP A 533 13.78 26.62 -17.94
N ILE A 534 13.75 25.29 -17.91
CA ILE A 534 14.56 24.50 -16.98
C ILE A 534 15.97 24.46 -17.57
N PRO A 535 17.02 24.88 -16.84
CA PRO A 535 18.39 24.79 -17.33
C PRO A 535 18.73 23.34 -17.70
N ALA A 536 19.30 23.15 -18.89
CA ALA A 536 19.74 21.84 -19.35
C ALA A 536 20.85 21.27 -18.44
N PRO A 537 21.03 19.93 -18.39
CA PRO A 537 22.01 19.23 -17.54
C PRO A 537 23.50 19.60 -17.75
N GLU A 538 23.77 20.57 -18.62
CA GLU A 538 25.11 20.95 -19.07
C GLU A 538 25.80 21.95 -18.11
N ASP A 539 25.11 22.43 -17.07
CA ASP A 539 25.68 23.30 -16.03
C ASP A 539 26.38 22.54 -14.88
N PHE A 540 26.45 21.21 -14.91
CA PHE A 540 27.30 20.42 -14.00
C PHE A 540 28.62 20.04 -14.68
N GLN A 541 29.73 20.55 -14.14
CA GLN A 541 30.96 20.71 -14.92
C GLN A 541 31.87 19.47 -15.06
N THR A 542 31.67 18.32 -14.40
CA THR A 542 32.23 17.01 -14.86
C THR A 542 31.71 15.77 -14.08
N PRO A 543 31.74 14.56 -14.69
CA PRO A 543 31.49 13.26 -14.04
C PRO A 543 32.40 12.89 -12.84
N GLU A 544 33.47 13.65 -12.60
CA GLU A 544 34.35 13.47 -11.44
C GLU A 544 33.79 14.13 -10.17
N GLU A 545 33.05 15.24 -10.30
CA GLU A 545 32.41 15.92 -9.17
C GLU A 545 31.21 15.14 -8.64
N TYR A 546 30.45 14.50 -9.53
CA TYR A 546 29.39 13.54 -9.18
C TYR A 546 29.93 12.30 -8.45
N ARG A 547 31.06 11.74 -8.93
CA ARG A 547 31.78 10.65 -8.24
C ARG A 547 32.35 11.09 -6.89
N ARG A 548 32.77 12.34 -6.75
CA ARG A 548 33.28 12.89 -5.49
C ARG A 548 32.19 13.09 -4.45
N ALA A 549 31.01 13.57 -4.85
CA ALA A 549 29.84 13.70 -3.98
C ALA A 549 29.33 12.33 -3.47
N LEU A 550 29.36 11.30 -4.33
CA LEU A 550 29.05 9.91 -3.96
C LEU A 550 30.07 9.33 -2.97
N LEU A 551 31.38 9.55 -3.19
CA LEU A 551 32.45 9.11 -2.29
C LEU A 551 32.47 9.87 -0.95
N GLU A 552 32.03 11.13 -0.92
CA GLU A 552 31.89 11.91 0.30
C GLU A 552 30.73 11.37 1.16
N GLY A 553 29.61 10.96 0.54
CA GLY A 553 28.52 10.21 1.21
C GLY A 553 28.93 8.82 1.73
N MET A 554 29.94 8.18 1.13
CA MET A 554 30.51 6.93 1.65
C MET A 554 31.26 7.13 2.98
N SER A 555 31.80 8.32 3.24
CA SER A 555 32.70 8.59 4.38
C SER A 555 32.03 8.94 5.71
N GLY A 556 30.70 9.08 5.75
CA GLY A 556 29.97 9.23 7.02
C GLY A 556 30.03 7.93 7.86
N ASP A 557 30.49 8.03 9.11
CA ASP A 557 30.63 6.92 10.03
C ASP A 557 29.28 6.24 10.29
N VAL A 558 29.17 4.96 9.90
CA VAL A 558 28.02 4.10 10.20
C VAL A 558 28.50 2.99 11.16
N PRO A 559 27.71 2.63 12.19
CA PRO A 559 28.04 1.51 13.08
C PRO A 559 28.42 0.24 12.31
N GLU A 560 29.33 -0.58 12.88
CA GLU A 560 29.97 -1.73 12.20
C GLU A 560 28.98 -2.72 11.57
N GLU A 561 27.80 -2.80 12.16
CA GLU A 561 26.68 -3.69 11.83
C GLU A 561 26.07 -3.38 10.46
N TYR A 562 26.12 -2.11 10.02
CA TYR A 562 25.48 -1.64 8.79
C TYR A 562 26.47 -1.36 7.66
N ARG A 563 27.77 -1.57 7.90
CA ARG A 563 28.84 -1.31 6.92
C ARG A 563 28.71 -2.22 5.70
N ALA A 564 28.30 -3.47 5.90
CA ALA A 564 28.05 -4.44 4.82
C ALA A 564 26.79 -4.10 4.00
N MET A 565 25.73 -3.63 4.65
CA MET A 565 24.46 -3.27 3.99
C MET A 565 24.60 -2.01 3.14
N LYS A 566 25.32 -0.99 3.65
CA LYS A 566 25.71 0.19 2.87
C LYS A 566 26.51 -0.21 1.63
N GLN A 567 27.47 -1.12 1.79
CA GLN A 567 28.32 -1.55 0.69
C GLN A 567 27.54 -2.31 -0.40
N GLN A 568 26.61 -3.19 -0.03
CA GLN A 568 25.72 -3.87 -0.98
C GLN A 568 24.76 -2.92 -1.70
N TYR A 569 24.13 -1.99 -0.97
CA TYR A 569 23.21 -1.02 -1.54
C TYR A 569 23.89 -0.09 -2.57
N PHE A 570 25.13 0.35 -2.29
CA PHE A 570 25.88 1.19 -3.23
C PHE A 570 26.59 0.40 -4.34
N GLU A 571 26.93 -0.88 -4.13
CA GLU A 571 27.42 -1.75 -5.22
C GLU A 571 26.32 -2.08 -6.24
N GLU A 572 25.06 -2.18 -5.81
CA GLU A 572 23.91 -2.29 -6.72
C GLU A 572 23.66 -0.98 -7.46
N LEU A 573 23.82 0.17 -6.79
CA LEU A 573 23.61 1.50 -7.40
C LEU A 573 24.69 1.89 -8.43
N VAL A 574 25.89 1.30 -8.36
CA VAL A 574 27.00 1.54 -9.30
C VAL A 574 27.05 0.48 -10.42
N ARG A 575 26.24 -0.59 -10.31
CA ARG A 575 26.05 -1.60 -11.35
C ARG A 575 24.88 -1.31 -12.30
N GLN A 576 23.99 -0.40 -11.91
CA GLN A 576 23.04 0.29 -12.80
C GLN A 576 23.77 1.44 -13.52
#